data_AF-D6XSG3-F1
#
_entry.id   AF-D6XSG3-F1
#
_cell.length_a   1.000
_cell.length_b   1.000
_cell.length_c   1.000
_cell.angle_alpha   90.00
_cell.angle_beta   90.00
_cell.angle_gamma   90.00
#
_symmetry.space_group_name_H-M   'P 1'
#
loop_
_entity.id
_entity.type
_entity.pdbx_description
1 polymer ?
#
loop_
_entity_poly.entity_id
_entity_poly.type
_entity_poly.pdbx_seq_one_letter_code
_entity_poly.pdbx_strand_id
1 'polypeptide(L)'
;MFQVLRSKLEAKRAVWSQETQQRIAEYAELEKQSALLEMERKESVQSLLNTEIGKYLRTEHPTFLLKPDVYRALLNMLHTRSEGTFNVSLTMTKDMRRAYAYYHNELKYFIDVIERKGFRLDGQEELFLNSFLTKLRENNYRYNLEQYGDFIPEHTSLIQAFDAYLEVMDTHEYLDSGKLDFFATYLNHKDIADFTWTKSKLKRKLKQYLKSHKHEFKMKKIERKLQDIS
;
A
#
# COMPACT_ATOMS: atom_id res chain seq x y z
N MET A 1 2.39 62.87 -41.66
CA MET A 1 3.63 62.14 -41.31
C MET A 1 3.49 61.30 -40.02
N PHE A 2 2.94 61.86 -38.93
CA PHE A 2 2.71 61.16 -37.65
C PHE A 2 1.78 59.93 -37.72
N GLN A 3 0.69 59.99 -38.50
CA GLN A 3 -0.24 58.86 -38.68
C GLN A 3 0.41 57.65 -39.36
N VAL A 4 1.31 57.87 -40.33
CA VAL A 4 2.06 56.81 -41.02
C VAL A 4 3.03 56.12 -40.06
N LEU A 5 3.73 56.88 -39.21
CA LEU A 5 4.60 56.35 -38.16
C LEU A 5 3.82 55.53 -37.12
N ARG A 6 2.64 55.99 -36.71
CA ARG A 6 1.76 55.28 -35.78
C ARG A 6 1.25 53.96 -36.36
N SER A 7 0.80 53.96 -37.62
CA SER A 7 0.36 52.73 -38.31
C SER A 7 1.50 51.70 -38.46
N LYS A 8 2.73 52.14 -38.73
CA LYS A 8 3.91 51.24 -38.80
C LYS A 8 4.29 50.65 -37.44
N LEU A 9 4.12 51.40 -36.35
CA LEU A 9 4.34 50.90 -34.99
C LEU A 9 3.27 49.90 -34.56
N GLU A 10 2.00 50.17 -34.86
CA GLU A 10 0.90 49.25 -34.59
C GLU A 10 1.05 47.95 -35.39
N ALA A 11 1.44 48.03 -36.68
CA ALA A 11 1.74 46.85 -37.49
C ALA A 11 2.92 46.03 -36.92
N LYS A 12 4.02 46.67 -36.50
CA LYS A 12 5.14 45.96 -35.84
C LYS A 12 4.74 45.31 -34.53
N ARG A 13 3.89 45.97 -33.74
CA ARG A 13 3.38 45.42 -32.47
C ARG A 13 2.44 44.23 -32.69
N ALA A 14 1.63 44.27 -33.75
CA ALA A 14 0.78 43.15 -34.16
C ALA A 14 1.61 41.93 -34.59
N VAL A 15 2.64 42.13 -35.42
CA VAL A 15 3.58 41.07 -35.83
C VAL A 15 4.28 40.46 -34.61
N TRP A 16 4.80 41.30 -33.71
CA TRP A 16 5.44 40.81 -32.49
C TRP A 16 4.46 40.07 -31.57
N SER A 17 3.22 40.53 -31.45
CA SER A 17 2.18 39.81 -30.70
C SER A 17 1.90 38.44 -31.30
N GLN A 18 1.82 38.33 -32.63
CA GLN A 18 1.62 37.04 -33.32
C GLN A 18 2.81 36.11 -33.14
N GLU A 19 4.04 36.60 -33.33
CA GLU A 19 5.26 35.81 -33.09
C GLU A 19 5.36 35.33 -31.63
N THR A 20 4.96 36.18 -30.67
CA THR A 20 4.95 35.80 -29.25
C THR A 20 3.88 34.76 -28.96
N GLN A 21 2.67 34.92 -29.50
CA GLN A 21 1.60 33.93 -29.38
C GLN A 21 2.00 32.59 -30.01
N GLN A 22 2.67 32.61 -31.15
CA GLN A 22 3.15 31.41 -31.82
C GLN A 22 4.21 30.69 -30.98
N ARG A 23 5.19 31.41 -30.42
CA ARG A 23 6.19 30.81 -29.51
C ARG A 23 5.56 30.22 -28.25
N ILE A 24 4.54 30.88 -27.69
CA ILE A 24 3.80 30.36 -26.53
C ILE A 24 3.06 29.07 -26.90
N ALA A 25 2.41 29.03 -28.05
CA ALA A 25 1.70 27.84 -28.53
C ALA A 25 2.66 26.67 -28.78
N GLU A 26 3.80 26.93 -29.45
CA GLU A 26 4.84 25.92 -29.69
C GLU A 26 5.42 25.37 -28.38
N TYR A 27 5.70 26.24 -27.41
CA TYR A 27 6.19 25.82 -26.10
C TYR A 27 5.14 25.00 -25.33
N ALA A 28 3.88 25.43 -25.32
CA ALA A 28 2.79 24.69 -24.68
C ALA A 28 2.56 23.31 -25.32
N GLU A 29 2.74 23.18 -26.63
CA GLU A 29 2.64 21.91 -27.33
C GLU A 29 3.81 20.96 -27.01
N LEU A 30 5.03 21.48 -26.93
CA LEU A 30 6.20 20.71 -26.47
C LEU A 30 6.05 20.26 -25.01
N GLU A 31 5.56 21.13 -24.13
CA GLU A 31 5.30 20.81 -22.73
C GLU A 31 4.22 19.72 -22.63
N LYS A 32 3.14 19.83 -23.40
CA LYS A 32 2.09 18.81 -23.47
C LYS A 32 2.63 17.46 -23.97
N GLN A 33 3.43 17.45 -25.03
CA GLN A 33 4.02 16.21 -25.57
C GLN A 33 4.98 15.57 -24.57
N SER A 34 5.84 16.36 -23.91
CA SER A 34 6.77 15.83 -22.91
C SER A 34 6.03 15.29 -21.68
N ALA A 35 4.98 15.98 -21.21
CA ALA A 35 4.12 15.50 -20.13
C ALA A 35 3.42 14.18 -20.47
N LEU A 36 2.92 14.03 -21.70
CA LEU A 36 2.30 12.78 -22.16
C LEU A 36 3.30 11.61 -22.17
N LEU A 37 4.50 11.82 -22.72
CA LEU A 37 5.56 10.81 -22.72
C LEU A 37 6.00 10.42 -21.31
N GLU A 38 6.07 11.38 -20.39
CA GLU A 38 6.38 11.09 -18.98
C GLU A 38 5.26 10.29 -18.31
N MET A 39 4.00 10.60 -18.62
CA MET A 39 2.83 9.86 -18.12
C MET A 39 2.82 8.41 -18.61
N GLU A 40 2.99 8.19 -19.92
CA GLU A 40 3.08 6.85 -20.52
C GLU A 40 4.22 6.03 -19.91
N ARG A 41 5.38 6.68 -19.71
CA ARG A 41 6.52 6.03 -19.05
C ARG A 41 6.17 5.64 -17.60
N LYS A 42 5.56 6.52 -16.81
CA LYS A 42 5.13 6.21 -15.44
C LYS A 42 4.12 5.07 -15.39
N GLU A 43 3.15 5.08 -16.29
CA GLU A 43 2.14 4.01 -16.40
C GLU A 43 2.79 2.67 -16.76
N SER A 44 3.74 2.65 -17.69
CA SER A 44 4.44 1.43 -18.07
C SER A 44 5.22 0.82 -16.88
N VAL A 45 5.91 1.66 -16.11
CA VAL A 45 6.66 1.23 -14.91
C VAL A 45 5.70 0.71 -13.84
N GLN A 46 4.61 1.43 -13.56
CA GLN A 46 3.61 1.00 -12.58
C GLN A 46 2.94 -0.31 -12.99
N SER A 47 2.65 -0.49 -14.28
CA SER A 47 2.07 -1.72 -14.84
C SER A 47 3.01 -2.92 -14.69
N LEU A 48 4.30 -2.74 -15.01
CA LEU A 48 5.33 -3.75 -14.81
C LEU A 48 5.41 -4.15 -13.32
N LEU A 49 5.53 -3.18 -12.42
CA LEU A 49 5.59 -3.41 -10.98
C LEU A 49 4.35 -4.17 -10.49
N ASN A 50 3.15 -3.68 -10.81
CA ASN A 50 1.89 -4.29 -10.37
C ASN A 50 1.77 -5.74 -10.84
N THR A 51 2.18 -6.02 -12.07
CA THR A 51 2.13 -7.36 -12.67
C THR A 51 3.11 -8.30 -12.00
N GLU A 52 4.37 -7.89 -11.86
CA GLU A 52 5.43 -8.77 -11.34
C GLU A 52 5.32 -8.97 -9.83
N ILE A 53 5.02 -7.92 -9.08
CA ILE A 53 4.70 -8.01 -7.64
C ILE A 53 3.47 -8.89 -7.44
N GLY A 54 2.43 -8.71 -8.26
CA GLY A 54 1.22 -9.52 -8.18
C GLY A 54 1.48 -11.01 -8.43
N LYS A 55 2.38 -11.37 -9.34
CA LYS A 55 2.80 -12.78 -9.56
C LYS A 55 3.57 -13.31 -8.37
N TYR A 56 4.56 -12.57 -7.90
CA TYR A 56 5.42 -12.97 -6.77
C TYR A 56 4.62 -13.15 -5.48
N LEU A 57 3.65 -12.27 -5.20
CA LEU A 57 2.82 -12.38 -3.99
C LEU A 57 1.80 -13.53 -4.02
N ARG A 58 1.60 -14.20 -5.17
CA ARG A 58 0.83 -15.45 -5.22
C ARG A 58 1.61 -16.63 -4.65
N THR A 59 2.93 -16.58 -4.69
CA THR A 59 3.80 -17.62 -4.12
C THR A 59 4.19 -17.27 -2.69
N GLU A 60 4.48 -16.00 -2.41
CA GLU A 60 4.93 -15.51 -1.11
C GLU A 60 3.87 -14.63 -0.42
N HIS A 61 3.59 -14.87 0.86
CA HIS A 61 2.59 -14.11 1.63
C HIS A 61 3.15 -13.42 2.89
N PRO A 62 4.07 -12.46 2.76
CA PRO A 62 4.82 -11.86 3.88
C PRO A 62 4.02 -10.80 4.66
N THR A 63 2.86 -11.15 5.23
CA THR A 63 1.96 -10.20 5.93
C THR A 63 2.56 -9.51 7.16
N PHE A 64 3.68 -10.01 7.68
CA PHE A 64 4.45 -9.33 8.72
C PHE A 64 5.01 -7.97 8.26
N LEU A 65 5.20 -7.77 6.95
CA LEU A 65 5.59 -6.49 6.35
C LEU A 65 4.48 -5.44 6.44
N LEU A 66 3.21 -5.83 6.65
CA LEU A 66 2.10 -4.89 6.85
C LEU A 66 2.15 -4.17 8.23
N LYS A 67 3.24 -4.30 8.98
CA LYS A 67 3.50 -3.53 10.20
C LYS A 67 4.33 -2.29 9.85
N PRO A 68 3.92 -1.08 10.29
CA PRO A 68 4.66 0.16 10.05
C PRO A 68 6.15 0.09 10.30
N ASP A 69 6.54 -0.41 11.47
CA ASP A 69 7.95 -0.42 11.87
C ASP A 69 8.77 -1.44 11.05
N VAL A 70 8.11 -2.46 10.50
CA VAL A 70 8.75 -3.52 9.73
C VAL A 70 8.98 -3.09 8.29
N TYR A 71 7.97 -2.52 7.60
CA TYR A 71 8.21 -2.02 6.25
C TYR A 71 9.12 -0.79 6.23
N ARG A 72 9.16 0.03 7.29
CA ARG A 72 10.15 1.11 7.41
C ARG A 72 11.56 0.56 7.53
N ALA A 73 11.75 -0.51 8.30
CA ALA A 73 13.04 -1.20 8.36
C ALA A 73 13.42 -1.77 6.99
N LEU A 74 12.46 -2.32 6.24
CA LEU A 74 12.68 -2.76 4.86
C LEU A 74 13.05 -1.60 3.94
N LEU A 75 12.35 -0.46 4.01
CA LEU A 75 12.66 0.72 3.22
C LEU A 75 14.09 1.20 3.45
N ASN A 76 14.51 1.28 4.71
CA ASN A 76 15.88 1.63 5.06
C ASN A 76 16.88 0.64 4.45
N MET A 77 16.58 -0.66 4.44
CA MET A 77 17.44 -1.66 3.78
C MET A 77 17.54 -1.42 2.26
N LEU A 78 16.42 -1.09 1.60
CA LEU A 78 16.41 -0.76 0.18
C LEU A 78 17.27 0.48 -0.11
N HIS A 79 17.15 1.54 0.70
CA HIS A 79 18.00 2.73 0.57
C HIS A 79 19.49 2.40 0.79
N THR A 80 19.81 1.64 1.83
CA THR A 80 21.21 1.26 2.10
C THR A 80 21.82 0.44 0.95
N ARG A 81 21.02 -0.42 0.29
CA ARG A 81 21.44 -1.14 -0.93
C ARG A 81 21.80 -0.15 -2.04
N SER A 82 20.92 0.80 -2.34
CA SER A 82 21.13 1.78 -3.43
C SER A 82 22.30 2.72 -3.15
N GLU A 83 22.53 3.07 -1.88
CA GLU A 83 23.66 3.90 -1.44
C GLU A 83 24.98 3.12 -1.30
N GLY A 84 24.94 1.78 -1.39
CA GLY A 84 26.10 0.92 -1.12
C GLY A 84 26.57 0.95 0.34
N THR A 85 25.75 1.45 1.26
CA THR A 85 26.03 1.49 2.69
C THR A 85 25.43 0.27 3.36
N PHE A 86 26.04 -0.26 4.43
CA PHE A 86 25.46 -1.36 5.20
C PHE A 86 25.42 -0.98 6.67
N ASN A 87 24.21 -0.79 7.20
CA ASN A 87 24.01 -0.49 8.62
C ASN A 87 23.00 -1.47 9.22
N VAL A 88 23.47 -2.40 10.04
CA VAL A 88 22.62 -3.25 10.89
C VAL A 88 22.64 -2.67 12.30
N SER A 89 21.50 -2.17 12.76
CA SER A 89 21.33 -1.72 14.14
C SER A 89 21.25 -2.91 15.10
N LEU A 90 21.90 -2.83 16.27
CA LEU A 90 21.84 -3.85 17.32
C LEU A 90 20.44 -3.99 17.97
N THR A 91 19.51 -3.05 17.74
CA THR A 91 18.20 -2.96 18.43
C THR A 91 17.01 -3.49 17.61
N MET A 92 17.22 -4.50 16.76
CA MET A 92 16.15 -5.04 15.91
C MET A 92 15.12 -5.89 16.68
N THR A 93 13.84 -5.57 16.50
CA THR A 93 12.74 -6.43 16.98
C THR A 93 12.72 -7.78 16.25
N LYS A 94 11.98 -8.78 16.76
CA LYS A 94 11.81 -10.09 16.10
C LYS A 94 11.28 -9.96 14.67
N ASP A 95 10.32 -9.07 14.44
CA ASP A 95 9.74 -8.86 13.11
C ASP A 95 10.70 -8.12 12.16
N MET A 96 11.51 -7.19 12.67
CA MET A 96 12.56 -6.54 11.87
C MET A 96 13.63 -7.55 11.44
N ARG A 97 14.04 -8.45 12.34
CA ARG A 97 14.96 -9.56 11.99
C ARG A 97 14.36 -10.49 10.93
N ARG A 98 13.05 -10.74 11.02
CA ARG A 98 12.32 -11.49 9.98
C ARG A 98 12.32 -10.75 8.64
N ALA A 99 12.14 -9.44 8.63
CA ALA A 99 12.22 -8.64 7.41
C ALA A 99 13.63 -8.64 6.79
N TYR A 100 14.66 -8.59 7.63
CA TYR A 100 16.05 -8.71 7.18
C TYR A 100 16.31 -10.07 6.51
N ALA A 101 15.95 -11.17 7.18
CA ALA A 101 16.10 -12.51 6.62
C ALA A 101 15.30 -12.67 5.32
N TYR A 102 14.05 -12.19 5.31
CA TYR A 102 13.21 -12.19 4.11
C TYR A 102 13.82 -11.39 2.96
N TYR A 103 14.41 -10.23 3.25
CA TYR A 103 15.08 -9.41 2.25
C TYR A 103 16.24 -10.18 1.59
N HIS A 104 17.13 -10.76 2.41
CA HIS A 104 18.32 -11.43 1.91
C HIS A 104 18.06 -12.79 1.26
N ASN A 105 17.01 -13.51 1.69
CA ASN A 105 16.74 -14.86 1.19
C ASN A 105 15.82 -14.88 -0.03
N GLU A 106 14.83 -13.98 -0.09
CA GLU A 106 13.77 -14.05 -1.11
C GLU A 106 13.69 -12.74 -1.92
N LEU A 107 13.48 -11.62 -1.22
CA LEU A 107 13.12 -10.35 -1.89
C LEU A 107 14.25 -9.82 -2.77
N LYS A 108 15.52 -10.01 -2.39
CA LYS A 108 16.67 -9.59 -3.19
C LYS A 108 16.64 -10.22 -4.59
N TYR A 109 16.36 -11.52 -4.68
CA TYR A 109 16.30 -12.20 -5.97
C TYR A 109 15.12 -11.71 -6.81
N PHE A 110 13.97 -11.44 -6.17
CA PHE A 110 12.85 -10.82 -6.85
C PHE A 110 13.18 -9.43 -7.39
N ILE A 111 13.89 -8.60 -6.61
CA ILE A 111 14.39 -7.28 -7.05
C ILE A 111 15.31 -7.45 -8.27
N ASP A 112 16.27 -8.37 -8.23
CA ASP A 112 17.18 -8.61 -9.36
C ASP A 112 16.41 -9.07 -10.63
N VAL A 113 15.31 -9.82 -10.47
CA VAL A 113 14.45 -10.24 -11.59
C VAL A 113 13.69 -9.07 -12.21
N ILE A 114 13.10 -8.17 -11.40
CA ILE A 114 12.39 -7.01 -11.95
C ILE A 114 13.36 -5.99 -12.56
N GLU A 115 14.58 -5.88 -12.02
CA GLU A 115 15.61 -5.01 -12.59
C GLU A 115 16.02 -5.48 -13.99
N ARG A 116 16.16 -6.79 -14.18
CA ARG A 116 16.38 -7.39 -15.51
C ARG A 116 15.21 -7.16 -16.49
N LYS A 117 14.01 -6.92 -15.98
CA LYS A 117 12.82 -6.60 -16.78
C LYS A 117 12.68 -5.10 -17.09
N GLY A 118 13.67 -4.28 -16.71
CA GLY A 118 13.72 -2.86 -17.04
C GLY A 118 13.25 -1.93 -15.92
N PHE A 119 12.94 -2.44 -14.73
CA PHE A 119 12.74 -1.60 -13.56
C PHE A 119 14.11 -1.14 -13.00
N ARG A 120 14.17 0.04 -12.38
CA ARG A 120 15.38 0.47 -11.65
C ARG A 120 14.98 0.82 -10.23
N LEU A 121 15.53 0.08 -9.26
CA LEU A 121 15.20 0.31 -7.86
C LEU A 121 15.84 1.61 -7.32
N ASP A 122 17.06 1.95 -7.74
CA ASP A 122 17.75 3.14 -7.26
C ASP A 122 16.92 4.42 -7.48
N GLY A 123 16.62 5.13 -6.40
CA GLY A 123 15.79 6.33 -6.41
C GLY A 123 14.29 6.08 -6.62
N GLN A 124 13.86 4.81 -6.62
CA GLN A 124 12.46 4.37 -6.72
C GLN A 124 12.09 3.37 -5.62
N GLU A 125 12.82 3.36 -4.50
CA GLU A 125 12.62 2.44 -3.39
C GLU A 125 11.23 2.59 -2.76
N GLU A 126 10.78 3.84 -2.58
CA GLU A 126 9.45 4.12 -2.08
C GLU A 126 8.36 3.67 -3.05
N LEU A 127 8.53 3.92 -4.35
CA LEU A 127 7.58 3.49 -5.38
C LEU A 127 7.43 1.97 -5.38
N PHE A 128 8.56 1.26 -5.36
CA PHE A 128 8.60 -0.19 -5.28
C PHE A 128 7.90 -0.68 -4.01
N LEU A 129 8.29 -0.17 -2.84
CA LEU A 129 7.75 -0.62 -1.56
C LEU A 129 6.25 -0.32 -1.44
N ASN A 130 5.80 0.86 -1.84
CA ASN A 130 4.39 1.22 -1.81
C ASN A 130 3.55 0.34 -2.75
N SER A 131 4.05 0.07 -3.96
CA SER A 131 3.41 -0.87 -4.89
C SER A 131 3.36 -2.28 -4.29
N PHE A 132 4.45 -2.71 -3.67
CA PHE A 132 4.57 -4.02 -3.02
C PHE A 132 3.57 -4.18 -1.87
N LEU A 133 3.52 -3.21 -0.96
CA LEU A 133 2.62 -3.22 0.19
C LEU A 133 1.16 -3.13 -0.25
N THR A 134 0.85 -2.34 -1.28
CA THR A 134 -0.51 -2.22 -1.82
C THR A 134 -0.99 -3.58 -2.36
N LYS A 135 -0.18 -4.22 -3.21
CA LYS A 135 -0.50 -5.57 -3.71
C LYS A 135 -0.54 -6.63 -2.62
N LEU A 136 0.30 -6.51 -1.59
CA LEU A 136 0.25 -7.41 -0.43
C LEU A 136 -1.05 -7.26 0.35
N ARG A 137 -1.55 -6.03 0.55
CA ARG A 137 -2.85 -5.79 1.19
C ARG A 137 -4.01 -6.33 0.35
N GLU A 138 -4.02 -6.06 -0.95
CA GLU A 138 -5.03 -6.60 -1.87
C GLU A 138 -5.07 -8.14 -1.81
N ASN A 139 -3.89 -8.78 -1.89
CA ASN A 139 -3.80 -10.23 -1.86
C ASN A 139 -4.16 -10.80 -0.48
N ASN A 140 -3.74 -10.16 0.61
CA ASN A 140 -4.14 -10.54 1.97
C ASN A 140 -5.66 -10.41 2.14
N TYR A 141 -6.27 -9.36 1.62
CA TYR A 141 -7.71 -9.18 1.68
C TYR A 141 -8.44 -10.32 0.94
N ARG A 142 -8.07 -10.56 -0.33
CA ARG A 142 -8.67 -11.63 -1.14
C ARG A 142 -8.49 -13.00 -0.48
N TYR A 143 -7.27 -13.33 -0.05
CA TYR A 143 -6.97 -14.63 0.57
C TYR A 143 -7.82 -14.88 1.82
N ASN A 144 -7.93 -13.90 2.72
CA ASN A 144 -8.72 -14.05 3.93
C ASN A 144 -10.23 -14.03 3.65
N LEU A 145 -10.70 -13.26 2.66
CA LEU A 145 -12.10 -13.28 2.25
C LEU A 145 -12.49 -14.63 1.63
N GLU A 146 -11.62 -15.22 0.81
CA GLU A 146 -11.81 -16.57 0.26
C GLU A 146 -11.82 -17.64 1.37
N GLN A 147 -10.95 -17.49 2.38
CA GLN A 147 -10.85 -18.43 3.50
C GLN A 147 -12.05 -18.36 4.45
N TYR A 148 -12.50 -17.16 4.80
CA TYR A 148 -13.47 -16.93 5.86
C TYR A 148 -14.86 -16.52 5.38
N GLY A 149 -15.00 -16.19 4.10
CA GLY A 149 -16.24 -15.71 3.51
C GLY A 149 -16.68 -14.33 4.01
N ASP A 150 -17.90 -13.95 3.62
CA ASP A 150 -18.56 -12.74 4.11
C ASP A 150 -19.28 -13.05 5.44
N PHE A 151 -18.59 -12.83 6.56
CA PHE A 151 -19.08 -13.19 7.90
C PHE A 151 -19.72 -12.04 8.68
N ILE A 152 -19.70 -10.81 8.15
CA ILE A 152 -20.34 -9.64 8.77
C ILE A 152 -21.54 -9.19 7.92
N PRO A 153 -22.77 -9.27 8.47
CA PRO A 153 -23.96 -8.75 7.81
C PRO A 153 -23.90 -7.24 7.55
N GLU A 154 -24.70 -6.76 6.61
CA GLU A 154 -24.86 -5.32 6.37
C GLU A 154 -25.46 -4.61 7.61
N HIS A 155 -25.08 -3.34 7.81
CA HIS A 155 -25.54 -2.50 8.93
C HIS A 155 -25.20 -3.01 10.34
N THR A 156 -24.21 -3.89 10.46
CA THR A 156 -23.74 -4.42 11.74
C THR A 156 -23.01 -3.35 12.55
N SER A 157 -23.24 -3.30 13.87
CA SER A 157 -22.47 -2.43 14.76
C SER A 157 -21.03 -2.92 14.91
N LEU A 158 -20.12 -2.02 15.27
CA LEU A 158 -18.72 -2.38 15.54
C LEU A 158 -18.55 -3.52 16.55
N ILE A 159 -19.38 -3.57 17.59
CA ILE A 159 -19.30 -4.59 18.65
C ILE A 159 -19.64 -5.96 18.07
N GLN A 160 -20.76 -6.05 17.34
CA GLN A 160 -21.17 -7.29 16.67
C GLN A 160 -20.15 -7.74 15.62
N ALA A 161 -19.52 -6.79 14.93
CA ALA A 161 -18.42 -7.09 14.01
C ALA A 161 -17.19 -7.67 14.73
N PHE A 162 -16.88 -7.20 15.94
CA PHE A 162 -15.81 -7.78 16.77
C PHE A 162 -16.15 -9.18 17.24
N ASP A 163 -17.40 -9.44 17.62
CA ASP A 163 -17.85 -10.79 17.94
C ASP A 163 -17.69 -11.71 16.74
N ALA A 164 -18.29 -11.38 15.60
CA ALA A 164 -18.21 -12.20 14.40
C ALA A 164 -16.76 -12.48 13.98
N TYR A 165 -15.88 -11.47 14.05
CA TYR A 165 -14.46 -11.65 13.78
C TYR A 165 -13.78 -12.62 14.75
N LEU A 166 -14.00 -12.48 16.05
CA LEU A 166 -13.42 -13.37 17.05
C LEU A 166 -14.02 -14.78 17.02
N GLU A 167 -15.23 -14.90 16.50
CA GLU A 167 -15.92 -16.18 16.33
C GLU A 167 -15.36 -16.99 15.15
N VAL A 168 -14.96 -16.31 14.07
CA VAL A 168 -14.43 -16.91 12.83
C VAL A 168 -12.91 -17.10 12.86
N MET A 169 -12.18 -16.23 13.56
CA MET A 169 -10.72 -16.34 13.64
C MET A 169 -10.30 -17.39 14.66
N ASP A 170 -9.39 -18.28 14.26
CA ASP A 170 -8.81 -19.28 15.15
C ASP A 170 -8.18 -18.64 16.39
N THR A 171 -8.30 -19.36 17.51
CA THR A 171 -7.80 -18.83 18.77
C THR A 171 -6.29 -18.61 18.67
N HIS A 172 -5.87 -17.37 18.94
CA HIS A 172 -4.49 -16.83 19.01
C HIS A 172 -4.00 -16.05 17.78
N GLU A 173 -4.56 -16.27 16.58
CA GLU A 173 -4.12 -15.56 15.36
C GLU A 173 -4.87 -14.25 15.10
N TYR A 174 -5.97 -13.99 15.80
CA TYR A 174 -6.81 -12.79 15.61
C TYR A 174 -6.08 -11.44 15.85
N LEU A 175 -4.88 -11.44 16.46
CA LEU A 175 -4.03 -10.26 16.63
C LEU A 175 -2.84 -10.21 15.65
N ASP A 176 -2.76 -11.16 14.73
CA ASP A 176 -1.70 -11.21 13.75
C ASP A 176 -1.80 -10.06 12.76
N SER A 177 -0.63 -9.75 12.20
CA SER A 177 -0.45 -8.61 11.30
C SER A 177 -1.41 -8.65 10.13
N GLY A 178 -1.48 -9.80 9.44
CA GLY A 178 -2.32 -9.99 8.27
C GLY A 178 -3.80 -10.00 8.62
N LYS A 179 -4.19 -10.71 9.69
CA LYS A 179 -5.59 -10.80 10.14
C LYS A 179 -6.16 -9.45 10.56
N LEU A 180 -5.39 -8.65 11.32
CA LEU A 180 -5.79 -7.30 11.69
C LEU A 180 -5.84 -6.32 10.51
N ASP A 181 -4.96 -6.47 9.53
CA ASP A 181 -4.95 -5.64 8.32
C ASP A 181 -6.16 -5.98 7.42
N PHE A 182 -6.44 -7.27 7.25
CA PHE A 182 -7.66 -7.76 6.62
C PHE A 182 -8.90 -7.21 7.32
N PHE A 183 -8.98 -7.35 8.64
CA PHE A 183 -10.16 -6.93 9.39
C PHE A 183 -10.38 -5.41 9.32
N ALA A 184 -9.32 -4.61 9.39
CA ALA A 184 -9.42 -3.17 9.19
C ALA A 184 -9.98 -2.81 7.81
N THR A 185 -9.49 -3.47 6.76
CA THR A 185 -9.94 -3.27 5.38
C THR A 185 -11.39 -3.70 5.20
N TYR A 186 -11.76 -4.85 5.78
CA TYR A 186 -13.10 -5.42 5.71
C TYR A 186 -14.14 -4.55 6.41
N LEU A 187 -13.83 -4.02 7.60
CA LEU A 187 -14.71 -3.07 8.29
C LEU A 187 -14.92 -1.77 7.51
N ASN A 188 -13.88 -1.32 6.78
CA ASN A 188 -13.97 -0.13 5.93
C ASN A 188 -14.86 -0.40 4.71
N HIS A 189 -14.71 -1.55 4.05
CA HIS A 189 -15.59 -1.97 2.94
C HIS A 189 -17.06 -2.14 3.36
N LYS A 190 -17.33 -2.43 4.64
CA LYS A 190 -18.68 -2.56 5.20
C LYS A 190 -19.23 -1.25 5.77
N ASP A 191 -18.51 -0.13 5.62
CA ASP A 191 -18.85 1.17 6.20
C ASP A 191 -19.06 1.17 7.73
N ILE A 192 -18.46 0.19 8.43
CA ILE A 192 -18.56 0.05 9.90
C ILE A 192 -17.48 0.89 10.59
N ALA A 193 -16.32 1.03 9.95
CA ALA A 193 -15.21 1.81 10.45
C ALA A 193 -14.72 2.80 9.40
N ASP A 194 -14.56 4.04 9.81
CA ASP A 194 -13.99 5.11 8.99
C ASP A 194 -12.54 4.81 8.57
N PHE A 195 -12.12 5.29 7.39
CA PHE A 195 -10.78 5.08 6.82
C PHE A 195 -9.64 5.55 7.73
N THR A 196 -9.95 6.41 8.72
CA THR A 196 -9.01 6.86 9.77
C THR A 196 -8.61 5.75 10.76
N TRP A 197 -9.20 4.56 10.67
CA TRP A 197 -8.90 3.45 11.54
C TRP A 197 -7.60 2.74 11.16
N THR A 198 -6.51 3.22 11.74
CA THR A 198 -5.23 2.51 11.66
C THR A 198 -5.31 1.14 12.34
N LYS A 199 -4.55 0.18 11.82
CA LYS A 199 -4.35 -1.14 12.44
C LYS A 199 -4.01 -1.08 13.93
N SER A 200 -3.21 -0.10 14.36
CA SER A 200 -2.87 0.11 15.78
C SER A 200 -4.10 0.52 16.61
N LYS A 201 -4.95 1.40 16.07
CA LYS A 201 -6.21 1.80 16.70
C LYS A 201 -7.18 0.62 16.80
N LEU A 202 -7.32 -0.17 15.73
CA LEU A 202 -8.13 -1.38 15.72
C LEU A 202 -7.65 -2.41 16.74
N LYS A 203 -6.34 -2.71 16.76
CA LYS A 203 -5.72 -3.61 17.74
C LYS A 203 -6.00 -3.18 19.17
N ARG A 204 -5.90 -1.88 19.47
CA ARG A 204 -6.18 -1.32 20.80
C ARG A 204 -7.64 -1.51 21.18
N LYS A 205 -8.58 -1.19 20.27
CA LYS A 205 -10.02 -1.37 20.49
C LYS A 205 -10.39 -2.83 20.69
N LEU A 206 -9.85 -3.74 19.87
CA LEU A 206 -10.10 -5.18 20.00
C LEU A 206 -9.57 -5.74 21.33
N LYS A 207 -8.37 -5.30 21.77
CA LYS A 207 -7.85 -5.66 23.10
C LYS A 207 -8.72 -5.13 24.24
N GLN A 208 -9.21 -3.90 24.12
CA GLN A 208 -10.11 -3.30 25.11
C GLN A 208 -11.44 -4.08 25.15
N TYR A 209 -11.98 -4.43 23.98
CA TYR A 209 -13.17 -5.25 23.84
C TYR A 209 -13.03 -6.59 24.55
N LEU A 210 -11.94 -7.33 24.26
CA LEU A 210 -11.61 -8.60 24.90
C LEU A 210 -11.44 -8.49 26.42
N LYS A 211 -10.93 -7.35 26.92
CA LYS A 211 -10.80 -7.11 28.36
C LYS A 211 -12.17 -6.92 29.02
N SER A 212 -13.05 -6.16 28.39
CA SER A 212 -14.39 -5.87 28.89
C SER A 212 -15.33 -7.08 28.82
N HIS A 213 -15.20 -7.92 27.79
CA HIS A 213 -16.07 -9.09 27.55
C HIS A 213 -15.35 -10.42 27.86
N LYS A 214 -14.34 -10.38 28.74
CA LYS A 214 -13.50 -11.55 29.05
C LYS A 214 -14.30 -12.74 29.59
N HIS A 215 -15.34 -12.46 30.38
CA HIS A 215 -16.19 -13.50 30.98
C HIS A 215 -17.07 -14.17 29.92
N GLU A 216 -17.75 -13.37 29.10
CA GLU A 216 -18.61 -13.82 28.01
C GLU A 216 -17.84 -14.61 26.95
N PHE A 217 -16.64 -14.14 26.57
CA PHE A 217 -15.78 -14.85 25.63
C PHE A 217 -15.32 -16.22 26.17
N LYS A 218 -15.03 -16.30 27.48
CA LYS A 218 -14.71 -17.58 28.13
C LYS A 218 -15.91 -18.51 28.15
N MET A 219 -17.11 -17.99 28.41
CA MET A 219 -18.35 -18.76 28.38
C MET A 219 -18.62 -19.34 26.99
N LYS A 220 -18.67 -18.49 25.95
CA LYS A 220 -18.85 -18.93 24.56
C LYS A 220 -17.81 -19.96 24.12
N LYS A 221 -16.54 -19.79 24.54
CA LYS A 221 -15.48 -20.76 24.24
C LYS A 221 -15.70 -22.12 24.91
N ILE A 222 -16.26 -22.14 26.11
CA ILE A 222 -16.60 -23.38 26.83
C ILE A 222 -17.83 -24.03 26.17
N GLU A 223 -18.86 -23.25 25.84
CA GLU A 223 -20.06 -23.74 25.15
C GLU A 223 -19.73 -24.44 23.83
N ARG A 224 -18.85 -23.85 23.01
CA ARG A 224 -18.37 -24.49 21.77
C ARG A 224 -17.67 -25.82 22.01
N LYS A 225 -16.76 -25.85 22.99
CA LYS A 225 -16.07 -27.10 23.36
C LYS A 225 -17.03 -28.19 23.82
N LEU A 226 -18.15 -27.83 24.44
CA LEU A 226 -19.17 -28.79 24.86
C LEU A 226 -20.03 -29.26 23.69
N GLN A 227 -20.31 -28.39 22.72
CA GLN A 227 -21.03 -28.74 21.49
C GLN A 227 -20.22 -29.67 20.58
N ASP A 228 -18.90 -29.47 20.46
CA ASP A 228 -18.02 -30.31 19.63
C ASP A 228 -17.78 -31.73 20.21
N ILE A 229 -18.24 -31.99 21.45
CA ILE A 229 -18.08 -33.29 22.14
C ILE A 229 -19.36 -34.16 22.05
N SER A 230 -20.52 -33.59 21.65
CA SER A 230 -21.76 -34.34 21.40
C SER A 230 -21.90 -34.75 19.94
#